data_AF-A0A2D6YTS7-F1
#
_entry.id   AF-A0A2D6YTS7-F1
#
_cell.length_a   1.000
_cell.length_b   1.000
_cell.length_c   1.000
_cell.angle_alpha   90.00
_cell.angle_beta   90.00
_cell.angle_gamma   90.00
#
_symmetry.space_group_name_H-M   'P 1'
#
loop_
_entity.id
_entity.type
_entity.pdbx_description
1 polymer ?
#
loop_
_entity_poly.entity_id
_entity_poly.type
_entity_poly.pdbx_seq_one_letter_code
_entity_poly.pdbx_strand_id
1 'polypeptide(L)'
;MLDFLKFGRKDPSERGPSRSRSFIRGTPDGNVTVVNLERTGWAIDPDGSGRGPLEIRPASGGEVFDEKDHEDALRGGFLRLGKESTECRLLRSAIDRKTPVIMVYPGVSRMRGIASELFEEFLKRRLKAESRDLDAIKIYAAPVRATARRFVRKFRGLGAEQVVCNLSGEAFKYLHLYKVDKDVTVDALDPEWPIVSESDEQRYATLAEQSIRGMDVEYFDRLRQGIAAGTLLLILPELRMQRMAVLGAAGRLLLNAPGGEIDLGSGNAMHLYRHRPDRRA
;
A
#
# COMPACT_ATOMS: atom_id res chain seq x y z
N MET A 1 -35.09 -34.79 21.01
CA MET A 1 -35.51 -33.83 19.97
C MET A 1 -35.36 -32.46 20.62
N LEU A 2 -34.22 -31.80 20.41
CA LEU A 2 -33.80 -30.59 21.13
C LEU A 2 -33.68 -29.44 20.12
N ASP A 3 -34.67 -28.54 20.14
CA ASP A 3 -34.65 -27.26 19.43
C ASP A 3 -33.93 -26.23 20.29
N PHE A 4 -32.66 -25.98 19.96
CA PHE A 4 -31.95 -24.77 20.36
C PHE A 4 -30.95 -24.42 19.27
N LEU A 5 -31.24 -23.38 18.50
CA LEU A 5 -30.25 -22.38 18.05
C LEU A 5 -31.01 -21.16 17.52
N LYS A 6 -31.10 -20.16 18.41
CA LYS A 6 -31.69 -18.86 18.17
C LYS A 6 -30.87 -18.10 17.12
N PHE A 7 -31.59 -17.60 16.12
CA PHE A 7 -31.18 -16.51 15.25
C PHE A 7 -30.68 -15.31 16.08
N GLY A 8 -29.40 -14.99 15.94
CA GLY A 8 -28.83 -13.75 16.45
C GLY A 8 -29.45 -12.55 15.74
N ARG A 9 -30.05 -11.66 16.54
CA ARG A 9 -30.60 -10.37 16.14
C ARG A 9 -29.56 -9.57 15.33
N LYS A 10 -29.99 -9.06 14.17
CA LYS A 10 -29.33 -7.93 13.49
C LYS A 10 -29.64 -6.65 14.26
N ASP A 11 -28.62 -5.95 14.72
CA ASP A 11 -28.74 -4.55 15.12
C ASP A 11 -29.02 -3.68 13.88
N PRO A 12 -30.10 -2.88 13.87
CA PRO A 12 -30.37 -1.93 12.80
C PRO A 12 -29.87 -0.53 13.19
N SER A 13 -28.56 -0.31 13.26
CA SER A 13 -28.01 1.02 13.58
C SER A 13 -26.66 1.39 12.94
N GLU A 14 -26.28 0.79 11.79
CA GLU A 14 -25.14 1.25 10.97
C GLU A 14 -25.55 1.62 9.53
N ARG A 15 -26.65 2.35 9.34
CA ARG A 15 -26.90 3.05 8.06
C ARG A 15 -26.18 4.39 8.02
N GLY A 16 -24.85 4.35 8.05
CA GLY A 16 -24.03 5.39 7.42
C GLY A 16 -24.04 5.21 5.90
N PRO A 17 -23.64 6.21 5.10
CA PRO A 17 -23.53 6.04 3.66
C PRO A 17 -22.61 4.84 3.38
N SER A 18 -23.10 3.90 2.57
CA SER A 18 -22.43 2.65 2.19
C SER A 18 -21.09 2.93 1.50
N ARG A 19 -20.05 3.22 2.29
CA ARG A 19 -18.67 3.18 1.86
C ARG A 19 -18.30 1.69 1.84
N SER A 20 -18.25 1.08 0.66
CA SER A 20 -17.84 -0.33 0.50
C SER A 20 -16.55 -0.59 1.30
N ARG A 21 -16.64 -1.47 2.31
CA ARG A 21 -15.57 -1.87 3.25
C ARG A 21 -14.79 -3.07 2.69
N SER A 22 -14.37 -2.97 1.43
CA SER A 22 -13.76 -4.08 0.67
C SER A 22 -12.24 -4.09 0.75
N PHE A 23 -11.65 -5.25 0.42
CA PHE A 23 -10.21 -5.43 0.26
C PHE A 23 -9.71 -5.05 -1.15
N ILE A 24 -10.63 -4.68 -2.03
CA ILE A 24 -10.33 -4.04 -3.33
C ILE A 24 -11.06 -2.71 -3.36
N ARG A 25 -10.31 -1.62 -3.54
CA ARG A 25 -10.84 -0.26 -3.42
C ARG A 25 -10.25 0.64 -4.51
N GLY A 26 -11.05 1.54 -5.05
CA GLY A 26 -10.57 2.61 -5.94
C GLY A 26 -10.65 3.96 -5.24
N THR A 27 -9.76 4.88 -5.65
CA THR A 27 -9.84 6.30 -5.32
C THR A 27 -11.09 6.93 -5.96
N PRO A 28 -11.66 8.01 -5.39
CA PRO A 28 -12.90 8.60 -5.90
C PRO A 28 -12.82 9.07 -7.35
N ASP A 29 -11.64 9.49 -7.81
CA ASP A 29 -11.34 9.90 -9.18
C ASP A 29 -11.13 8.71 -10.14
N GLY A 30 -11.07 7.48 -9.63
CA GLY A 30 -10.84 6.26 -10.41
C GLY A 30 -9.41 6.10 -10.94
N ASN A 31 -8.48 6.95 -10.51
CA ASN A 31 -7.10 6.96 -11.01
C ASN A 31 -6.22 5.89 -10.37
N VAL A 32 -6.56 5.40 -9.18
CA VAL A 32 -5.77 4.37 -8.49
C VAL A 32 -6.70 3.31 -7.94
N THR A 33 -6.35 2.05 -8.18
CA THR A 33 -6.99 0.91 -7.52
C THR A 33 -6.00 0.27 -6.55
N VAL A 34 -6.47 -0.10 -5.38
CA VAL A 34 -5.69 -0.79 -4.35
C VAL A 34 -6.32 -2.15 -4.06
N VAL A 35 -5.48 -3.18 -4.01
CA VAL A 35 -5.82 -4.57 -3.68
C VAL A 35 -5.03 -4.95 -2.44
N ASN A 36 -5.72 -5.19 -1.32
CA ASN A 36 -5.11 -5.66 -0.09
C ASN A 36 -5.26 -7.19 0.02
N LEU A 37 -4.17 -7.91 -0.25
CA LEU A 37 -4.03 -9.35 -0.05
C LEU A 37 -3.35 -9.67 1.29
N GLU A 38 -2.94 -8.64 2.02
CA GLU A 38 -2.32 -8.72 3.33
C GLU A 38 -3.40 -8.96 4.41
N ARG A 39 -2.97 -9.46 5.57
CA ARG A 39 -3.87 -9.76 6.70
C ARG A 39 -4.21 -8.55 7.56
N THR A 40 -3.53 -7.43 7.37
CA THR A 40 -3.68 -6.18 8.15
C THR A 40 -4.38 -5.09 7.33
N GLY A 41 -4.87 -4.06 8.01
CA GLY A 41 -5.51 -2.91 7.37
C GLY A 41 -4.48 -1.92 6.79
N TRP A 42 -4.83 -1.29 5.67
CA TRP A 42 -4.02 -0.27 5.01
C TRP A 42 -4.84 0.98 4.71
N ALA A 43 -4.18 2.09 4.49
CA ALA A 43 -4.80 3.31 4.00
C ALA A 43 -3.95 3.92 2.90
N ILE A 44 -4.62 4.40 1.85
CA ILE A 44 -4.02 5.25 0.83
C ILE A 44 -4.62 6.66 0.90
N ASP A 45 -3.76 7.65 0.90
CA ASP A 45 -4.12 9.06 0.84
C ASP A 45 -3.68 9.61 -0.52
N PRO A 46 -4.59 9.74 -1.49
CA PRO A 46 -4.22 9.94 -2.90
C PRO A 46 -3.47 11.24 -3.16
N ASP A 47 -3.77 12.29 -2.38
CA ASP A 47 -3.17 13.62 -2.49
C ASP A 47 -2.28 13.95 -1.28
N GLY A 48 -2.05 12.99 -0.39
CA GLY A 48 -1.26 13.20 0.83
C GLY A 48 -1.81 14.24 1.81
N SER A 49 -3.06 14.71 1.64
CA SER A 49 -3.67 15.78 2.45
C SER A 49 -4.09 15.35 3.85
N GLY A 50 -4.27 14.05 4.06
CA GLY A 50 -4.81 13.43 5.27
C GLY A 50 -6.31 13.65 5.47
N ARG A 51 -7.01 14.33 4.54
CA ARG A 51 -8.42 14.74 4.72
C ARG A 51 -9.43 13.68 4.30
N GLY A 52 -8.99 12.63 3.61
CA GLY A 52 -9.88 11.56 3.17
C GLY A 52 -9.15 10.28 2.78
N PRO A 53 -8.32 9.71 3.67
CA PRO A 53 -7.63 8.47 3.34
C PRO A 53 -8.64 7.37 3.03
N LEU A 54 -8.38 6.68 1.94
CA LEU A 54 -9.10 5.50 1.52
C LEU A 54 -8.59 4.30 2.31
N GLU A 55 -9.36 3.88 3.30
CA GLU A 55 -9.11 2.67 4.07
C GLU A 55 -9.36 1.42 3.21
N ILE A 56 -8.39 0.50 3.22
CA ILE A 56 -8.45 -0.80 2.55
C ILE A 56 -8.34 -1.89 3.61
N ARG A 57 -9.43 -2.62 3.81
CA ARG A 57 -9.50 -3.69 4.81
C ARG A 57 -8.85 -4.97 4.28
N PRO A 58 -8.40 -5.87 5.15
CA PRO A 58 -8.06 -7.24 4.73
C PRO A 58 -9.32 -7.98 4.25
N ALA A 59 -9.13 -9.06 3.47
CA ALA A 59 -10.23 -9.84 2.90
C ALA A 59 -11.18 -10.48 3.94
N SER A 60 -10.67 -10.69 5.15
CA SER A 60 -11.40 -11.11 6.36
C SER A 60 -12.35 -10.04 6.91
N GLY A 61 -12.15 -8.77 6.56
CA GLY A 61 -12.85 -7.62 7.13
C GLY A 61 -12.22 -7.04 8.40
N GLY A 62 -11.28 -7.77 9.04
CA GLY A 62 -10.51 -7.36 10.22
C GLY A 62 -9.16 -8.10 10.29
N GLU A 63 -8.21 -7.63 11.11
CA GLU A 63 -6.87 -8.22 11.15
C GLU A 63 -6.90 -9.69 11.58
N VAL A 64 -6.17 -10.56 10.87
CA VAL A 64 -6.00 -11.98 11.21
C VAL A 64 -4.53 -12.32 11.31
N PHE A 65 -4.13 -13.09 12.32
CA PHE A 65 -2.70 -13.38 12.57
C PHE A 65 -2.32 -14.83 12.27
N ASP A 66 -3.30 -15.72 12.20
CA ASP A 66 -3.11 -17.11 11.80
C ASP A 66 -3.06 -17.24 10.26
N GLU A 67 -2.15 -18.06 9.74
CA GLU A 67 -1.96 -18.23 8.29
C GLU A 67 -3.16 -18.92 7.63
N LYS A 68 -3.77 -19.90 8.31
CA LYS A 68 -4.92 -20.63 7.80
C LYS A 68 -6.15 -19.72 7.76
N ASP A 69 -6.38 -18.95 8.82
CA ASP A 69 -7.47 -17.97 8.83
C ASP A 69 -7.30 -16.90 7.73
N HIS A 70 -6.06 -16.49 7.45
CA HIS A 70 -5.76 -15.58 6.35
C HIS A 70 -6.03 -16.20 4.97
N GLU A 71 -5.62 -17.45 4.76
CA GLU A 71 -5.94 -18.19 3.54
C GLU A 71 -7.46 -18.32 3.34
N ASP A 72 -8.18 -18.77 4.36
CA ASP A 72 -9.63 -18.95 4.32
C ASP A 72 -10.35 -17.62 4.06
N ALA A 73 -9.85 -16.54 4.66
CA ALA A 73 -10.34 -15.19 4.41
C ALA A 73 -10.15 -14.74 2.95
N LEU A 74 -8.98 -14.99 2.36
CA LEU A 74 -8.71 -14.66 0.94
C LEU A 74 -9.61 -15.47 0.01
N ARG A 75 -9.69 -16.79 0.22
CA ARG A 75 -10.57 -17.69 -0.56
C ARG A 75 -12.02 -17.24 -0.49
N GLY A 76 -12.53 -17.04 0.73
CA GLY A 76 -13.89 -16.56 0.96
C GLY A 76 -14.13 -15.15 0.38
N GLY A 77 -13.15 -14.26 0.51
CA GLY A 77 -13.17 -12.91 -0.04
C GLY A 77 -13.37 -12.90 -1.55
N PHE A 78 -12.52 -13.60 -2.29
CA PHE A 78 -12.63 -13.69 -3.76
C PHE A 78 -13.89 -14.42 -4.22
N LEU A 79 -14.34 -15.45 -3.51
CA LEU A 79 -15.57 -16.16 -3.83
C LEU A 79 -16.81 -15.26 -3.74
N ARG A 80 -16.86 -14.35 -2.76
CA ARG A 80 -17.96 -13.39 -2.57
C ARG A 80 -18.01 -12.30 -3.64
N LEU A 81 -16.91 -12.04 -4.34
CA LEU A 81 -16.87 -11.04 -5.42
C LEU A 81 -17.53 -11.59 -6.69
N GLY A 82 -18.76 -11.13 -6.94
CA GLY A 82 -19.49 -11.39 -8.17
C GLY A 82 -18.87 -10.69 -9.38
N LYS A 83 -19.17 -11.17 -10.60
CA LYS A 83 -18.65 -10.58 -11.85
C LYS A 83 -19.05 -9.10 -12.02
N GLU A 84 -20.22 -8.73 -11.53
CA GLU A 84 -20.77 -7.37 -11.59
C GLU A 84 -20.46 -6.54 -10.34
N SER A 85 -19.67 -7.09 -9.40
CA SER A 85 -19.25 -6.37 -8.20
C SER A 85 -18.49 -5.09 -8.54
N THR A 86 -18.56 -4.11 -7.65
CA THR A 86 -17.83 -2.85 -7.80
C THR A 86 -16.32 -3.10 -7.92
N GLU A 87 -15.80 -4.08 -7.19
CA GLU A 87 -14.41 -4.53 -7.21
C GLU A 87 -13.98 -5.04 -8.59
N CYS A 88 -14.80 -5.90 -9.20
CA CYS A 88 -14.56 -6.38 -10.58
C CYS A 88 -14.59 -5.23 -11.59
N ARG A 89 -15.50 -4.26 -11.42
CA ARG A 89 -15.57 -3.07 -12.29
C ARG A 89 -14.35 -2.17 -12.13
N LEU A 90 -13.86 -1.98 -10.90
CA LEU A 90 -12.64 -1.22 -10.62
C LEU A 90 -11.43 -1.85 -11.32
N LEU A 91 -11.21 -3.15 -11.11
CA LEU A 91 -10.08 -3.85 -11.74
C LEU A 91 -10.18 -3.88 -13.26
N ARG A 92 -11.40 -4.07 -13.81
CA ARG A 92 -11.60 -4.00 -15.26
C ARG A 92 -11.28 -2.61 -15.80
N SER A 93 -11.77 -1.56 -15.14
CA SER A 93 -11.44 -0.18 -15.52
C SER A 93 -9.94 0.08 -15.44
N ALA A 94 -9.25 -0.49 -14.44
CA ALA A 94 -7.80 -0.34 -14.31
C ALA A 94 -7.04 -1.03 -15.46
N ILE A 95 -7.49 -2.20 -15.91
CA ILE A 95 -6.95 -2.88 -17.10
C ILE A 95 -7.19 -2.03 -18.36
N ASP A 96 -8.46 -1.66 -18.61
CA ASP A 96 -8.88 -1.00 -19.84
C ASP A 96 -8.21 0.38 -20.00
N ARG A 97 -8.09 1.13 -18.90
CA ARG A 97 -7.49 2.47 -18.87
C ARG A 97 -6.00 2.47 -18.53
N LYS A 98 -5.42 1.31 -18.20
CA LYS A 98 -4.05 1.17 -17.69
C LYS A 98 -3.77 2.10 -16.51
N THR A 99 -4.74 2.23 -15.60
CA THR A 99 -4.52 3.03 -14.39
C THR A 99 -3.74 2.22 -13.34
N PRO A 100 -2.92 2.88 -12.50
CA PRO A 100 -2.13 2.22 -11.48
C PRO A 100 -2.93 1.31 -10.54
N VAL A 101 -2.39 0.11 -10.28
CA VAL A 101 -2.94 -0.85 -9.31
C VAL A 101 -1.93 -1.14 -8.20
N ILE A 102 -2.18 -0.70 -6.98
CA ILE A 102 -1.32 -0.98 -5.83
C ILE A 102 -1.78 -2.28 -5.17
N MET A 103 -0.95 -3.31 -5.16
CA MET A 103 -1.26 -4.62 -4.61
C MET A 103 -0.41 -4.90 -3.38
N VAL A 104 -1.02 -4.93 -2.20
CA VAL A 104 -0.35 -5.22 -0.93
C VAL A 104 -0.43 -6.72 -0.67
N TYR A 105 0.70 -7.40 -0.76
CA TYR A 105 0.90 -8.82 -0.53
C TYR A 105 1.44 -9.12 0.85
N PRO A 106 1.19 -10.35 1.37
CA PRO A 106 1.82 -10.84 2.59
C PRO A 106 3.35 -10.90 2.44
N GLY A 107 4.07 -10.57 3.51
CA GLY A 107 5.53 -10.70 3.57
C GLY A 107 6.03 -12.14 3.69
N VAL A 108 5.22 -13.02 4.27
CA VAL A 108 5.52 -14.46 4.44
C VAL A 108 5.47 -15.15 3.07
N SER A 109 6.56 -15.84 2.69
CA SER A 109 6.70 -16.42 1.34
C SER A 109 5.59 -17.40 0.97
N ARG A 110 5.18 -18.27 1.91
CA ARG A 110 4.08 -19.22 1.69
C ARG A 110 2.76 -18.49 1.40
N MET A 111 2.36 -17.58 2.28
CA MET A 111 1.12 -16.81 2.11
C MET A 111 1.15 -15.91 0.88
N ARG A 112 2.32 -15.37 0.52
CA ARG A 112 2.50 -14.64 -0.74
C ARG A 112 2.17 -15.49 -1.96
N GLY A 113 2.65 -16.74 -2.00
CA GLY A 113 2.35 -17.68 -3.08
C GLY A 113 0.85 -17.94 -3.20
N ILE A 114 0.22 -18.31 -2.08
CA ILE A 114 -1.23 -18.57 -2.00
C ILE A 114 -2.03 -17.34 -2.45
N ALA A 115 -1.73 -16.16 -1.92
CA ALA A 115 -2.41 -14.92 -2.29
C ALA A 115 -2.26 -14.60 -3.78
N SER A 116 -1.09 -14.84 -4.36
CA SER A 116 -0.83 -14.64 -5.78
C SER A 116 -1.63 -15.61 -6.65
N GLU A 117 -1.63 -16.90 -6.31
CA GLU A 117 -2.39 -17.92 -7.04
C GLU A 117 -3.89 -17.65 -7.03
N LEU A 118 -4.44 -17.33 -5.84
CA LEU A 118 -5.86 -17.01 -5.68
C LEU A 118 -6.26 -15.76 -6.47
N PHE A 119 -5.41 -14.73 -6.48
CA PHE A 119 -5.68 -13.51 -7.23
C PHE A 119 -5.64 -13.74 -8.75
N GLU A 120 -4.66 -14.51 -9.24
CA GLU A 120 -4.56 -14.88 -10.66
C GLU A 120 -5.76 -15.72 -11.11
N GLU A 121 -6.17 -16.70 -10.30
CA GLU A 121 -7.36 -17.51 -10.55
C GLU A 121 -8.62 -16.63 -10.60
N PHE A 122 -8.74 -15.67 -9.69
CA PHE A 122 -9.82 -14.70 -9.67
C PHE A 122 -9.84 -13.84 -10.94
N LEU A 123 -8.72 -13.24 -11.35
CA LEU A 123 -8.62 -12.43 -12.58
C LEU A 123 -9.00 -13.25 -13.82
N LYS A 124 -8.46 -14.47 -13.97
CA LYS A 124 -8.74 -15.35 -15.10
C LYS A 124 -10.22 -15.73 -15.16
N ARG A 125 -10.82 -16.08 -14.02
CA ARG A 125 -12.23 -16.51 -13.97
C ARG A 125 -13.20 -15.35 -14.16
N ARG A 126 -12.97 -14.22 -13.49
CA ARG A 126 -13.93 -13.10 -13.45
C ARG A 126 -13.71 -12.09 -14.57
N LEU A 127 -12.45 -11.80 -14.90
CA LEU A 127 -12.10 -10.73 -15.82
C LEU A 127 -11.57 -11.23 -17.17
N LYS A 128 -11.19 -12.51 -17.28
CA LYS A 128 -10.49 -13.07 -18.46
C LYS A 128 -9.16 -12.35 -18.73
N ALA A 129 -8.48 -11.98 -17.65
CA ALA A 129 -7.22 -11.27 -17.64
C ALA A 129 -6.21 -11.99 -16.73
N GLU A 130 -4.95 -11.57 -16.81
CA GLU A 130 -3.83 -12.04 -16.00
C GLU A 130 -3.24 -10.86 -15.20
N SER A 131 -2.50 -11.09 -14.11
CA SER A 131 -1.96 -9.94 -13.34
C SER A 131 -1.02 -9.04 -14.15
N ARG A 132 -0.51 -9.52 -15.29
CA ARG A 132 0.31 -8.75 -16.23
C ARG A 132 -0.41 -7.68 -17.01
N ASP A 133 -1.73 -7.80 -17.09
CA ASP A 133 -2.58 -6.84 -17.78
C ASP A 133 -2.84 -5.61 -16.90
N LEU A 134 -2.45 -5.67 -15.61
CA LEU A 134 -2.54 -4.58 -14.66
C LEU A 134 -1.25 -3.76 -14.66
N ASP A 135 -1.37 -2.43 -14.63
CA ASP A 135 -0.24 -1.53 -14.39
C ASP A 135 0.09 -1.45 -12.90
N ALA A 136 0.65 -2.54 -12.35
CA ALA A 136 0.58 -2.78 -10.92
C ALA A 136 1.87 -2.63 -10.13
N ILE A 137 1.78 -1.96 -8.97
CA ILE A 137 2.78 -1.93 -7.90
C ILE A 137 2.55 -3.08 -6.93
N LYS A 138 3.35 -4.17 -6.96
CA LYS A 138 3.25 -5.24 -5.94
C LYS A 138 4.14 -4.93 -4.75
N ILE A 139 3.51 -4.82 -3.59
CA ILE A 139 4.03 -4.40 -2.29
C ILE A 139 4.10 -5.60 -1.36
N TYR A 140 5.27 -6.07 -0.95
CA TYR A 140 5.36 -7.20 -0.01
C TYR A 140 5.55 -6.72 1.43
N ALA A 141 4.47 -6.72 2.20
CA ALA A 141 4.43 -6.22 3.58
C ALA A 141 5.19 -7.16 4.55
N ALA A 142 6.48 -6.91 4.73
CA ALA A 142 7.30 -7.52 5.75
C ALA A 142 8.22 -6.44 6.36
N PRO A 143 8.67 -6.62 7.63
CA PRO A 143 9.65 -5.74 8.24
C PRO A 143 10.93 -5.67 7.40
N VAL A 144 11.53 -4.49 7.37
CA VAL A 144 12.78 -4.26 6.65
C VAL A 144 13.94 -4.93 7.39
N ARG A 145 14.93 -5.42 6.64
CA ARG A 145 16.16 -6.00 7.19
C ARG A 145 17.16 -4.90 7.60
N ALA A 146 17.87 -5.13 8.70
CA ALA A 146 18.91 -4.25 9.23
C ALA A 146 20.19 -4.08 8.37
N THR A 147 20.18 -4.44 7.09
CA THR A 147 21.33 -4.22 6.18
C THR A 147 20.92 -3.53 4.87
N ALA A 148 19.67 -3.12 4.78
CA ALA A 148 19.04 -2.60 3.57
C ALA A 148 19.31 -1.09 3.44
N ARG A 149 19.62 -0.57 2.24
CA ARG A 149 20.16 0.81 2.06
C ARG A 149 19.46 1.65 1.00
N ARG A 150 18.43 1.15 0.33
CA ARG A 150 17.90 1.76 -0.89
C ARG A 150 16.37 1.94 -0.90
N PHE A 151 15.89 3.17 -0.76
CA PHE A 151 14.49 3.44 -0.47
C PHE A 151 13.70 4.17 -1.56
N VAL A 152 14.34 4.77 -2.57
CA VAL A 152 13.66 5.30 -3.76
C VAL A 152 13.86 4.37 -4.95
N ARG A 153 12.80 4.09 -5.68
CA ARG A 153 12.86 3.34 -6.93
C ARG A 153 11.91 3.89 -7.96
N LYS A 154 12.39 3.88 -9.20
CA LYS A 154 11.65 4.21 -10.40
C LYS A 154 11.42 2.94 -11.21
N PHE A 155 10.24 2.82 -11.80
CA PHE A 155 9.80 1.62 -12.47
C PHE A 155 9.00 1.92 -13.72
N ARG A 156 9.03 1.00 -14.68
CA ARG A 156 8.30 1.16 -15.94
C ARG A 156 6.94 0.46 -15.87
N GLY A 157 5.87 1.24 -15.77
CA GLY A 157 4.50 0.75 -15.87
C GLY A 157 4.03 0.56 -17.32
N LEU A 158 2.79 0.10 -17.49
CA LEU A 158 2.12 -0.02 -18.79
C LEU A 158 1.67 1.34 -19.33
N GLY A 159 1.28 2.27 -18.46
CA GLY A 159 0.80 3.61 -18.79
C GLY A 159 1.82 4.72 -18.50
N ALA A 160 2.57 4.60 -17.40
CA ALA A 160 3.53 5.62 -16.97
C ALA A 160 4.68 5.04 -16.14
N GLU A 161 5.73 5.83 -15.94
CA GLU A 161 6.76 5.49 -14.96
C GLU A 161 6.22 5.71 -13.55
N GLN A 162 6.42 4.73 -12.67
CA GLN A 162 5.96 4.75 -11.29
C GLN A 162 7.17 4.94 -10.36
N VAL A 163 7.02 5.80 -9.34
CA VAL A 163 8.11 6.08 -8.40
C VAL A 163 7.64 5.77 -6.99
N VAL A 164 8.40 4.92 -6.29
CA VAL A 164 8.10 4.54 -4.92
C VAL A 164 9.23 5.01 -4.02
N CYS A 165 8.89 5.69 -2.93
CA CYS A 165 9.82 6.14 -1.91
C CYS A 165 9.39 5.58 -0.55
N ASN A 166 10.21 4.71 0.03
CA ASN A 166 9.91 4.09 1.32
C ASN A 166 10.50 4.87 2.48
N LEU A 167 9.66 5.64 3.16
CA LEU A 167 10.02 6.38 4.38
C LEU A 167 9.54 5.66 5.65
N SER A 168 9.38 4.33 5.61
CA SER A 168 8.93 3.47 6.70
C SER A 168 9.88 2.28 6.89
N GLY A 169 9.91 1.72 8.11
CA GLY A 169 10.68 0.49 8.41
C GLY A 169 9.84 -0.78 8.58
N GLU A 170 8.52 -0.65 8.67
CA GLU A 170 7.64 -1.82 8.84
C GLU A 170 7.10 -2.37 7.52
N ALA A 171 7.02 -1.50 6.53
CA ALA A 171 6.55 -1.88 5.24
C ALA A 171 7.77 -2.22 4.37
N PHE A 172 7.66 -3.32 3.62
CA PHE A 172 8.55 -3.76 2.54
C PHE A 172 9.72 -4.68 2.89
N LYS A 173 9.64 -5.89 2.32
CA LYS A 173 10.82 -6.72 2.05
C LYS A 173 11.15 -6.83 0.57
N TYR A 174 10.17 -6.65 -0.33
CA TYR A 174 10.35 -6.76 -1.78
C TYR A 174 9.31 -5.86 -2.51
N LEU A 175 9.58 -5.43 -3.75
CA LEU A 175 8.56 -5.04 -4.74
C LEU A 175 8.72 -5.92 -5.99
N HIS A 176 7.62 -6.33 -6.61
CA HIS A 176 7.64 -7.02 -7.91
C HIS A 176 6.79 -6.25 -8.90
N LEU A 177 7.34 -5.92 -10.08
CA LEU A 177 6.60 -5.21 -11.11
C LEU A 177 6.69 -5.98 -12.41
N TYR A 178 5.58 -6.02 -13.14
CA TYR A 178 5.53 -6.70 -14.40
C TYR A 178 6.40 -5.93 -15.43
N LYS A 179 7.38 -6.62 -16.04
CA LYS A 179 8.41 -6.14 -17.00
C LYS A 179 9.78 -5.74 -16.44
N VAL A 180 10.03 -5.94 -15.15
CA VAL A 180 11.41 -6.15 -14.69
C VAL A 180 11.54 -7.64 -14.47
N ASP A 181 12.47 -8.32 -15.15
CA ASP A 181 12.70 -9.78 -15.01
C ASP A 181 13.14 -10.21 -13.59
N LYS A 182 13.15 -9.28 -12.63
CA LYS A 182 13.64 -9.45 -11.27
C LYS A 182 12.77 -8.68 -10.29
N ASP A 183 12.46 -9.32 -9.16
CA ASP A 183 12.05 -8.63 -7.93
C ASP A 183 13.04 -7.49 -7.66
N VAL A 184 12.52 -6.28 -7.45
CA VAL A 184 13.34 -5.13 -7.05
C VAL A 184 13.05 -4.83 -5.60
N THR A 185 14.06 -5.02 -4.76
CA THR A 185 13.96 -4.65 -3.35
C THR A 185 13.85 -3.12 -3.23
N VAL A 186 12.74 -2.64 -2.68
CA VAL A 186 12.66 -1.32 -2.04
C VAL A 186 12.94 -1.54 -0.57
N ASP A 187 14.12 -1.12 -0.18
CA ASP A 187 14.61 -1.21 1.19
C ASP A 187 14.07 -0.01 2.00
N ALA A 188 14.13 -0.08 3.33
CA ALA A 188 13.88 1.09 4.17
C ALA A 188 14.90 2.18 3.90
N LEU A 189 14.55 3.36 4.39
CA LEU A 189 15.43 4.48 4.58
C LEU A 189 16.69 4.10 5.38
N ASP A 190 16.50 3.37 6.48
CA ASP A 190 17.57 3.03 7.42
C ASP A 190 17.39 1.60 7.99
N PRO A 191 18.46 0.80 8.08
CA PRO A 191 18.43 -0.52 8.71
C PRO A 191 18.08 -0.52 10.21
N GLU A 192 18.38 0.56 10.93
CA GLU A 192 18.11 0.76 12.36
C GLU A 192 16.75 1.41 12.60
N TRP A 193 15.86 1.39 11.60
CA TRP A 193 14.51 1.92 11.74
C TRP A 193 13.83 1.29 12.97
N PRO A 194 13.41 2.11 13.95
CA PRO A 194 12.92 1.58 15.21
C PRO A 194 11.62 0.78 15.00
N ILE A 195 11.54 -0.39 15.64
CA ILE A 195 10.30 -1.17 15.77
C ILE A 195 9.41 -0.45 16.79
N VAL A 196 8.08 -0.44 16.54
CA VAL A 196 7.04 0.47 17.09
C VAL A 196 6.86 0.54 18.63
N SER A 197 7.76 0.02 19.44
CA SER A 197 7.77 0.26 20.89
C SER A 197 8.77 1.35 21.25
N GLU A 198 8.27 2.54 21.63
CA GLU A 198 8.96 3.58 22.44
C GLU A 198 9.93 4.56 21.76
N SER A 199 9.94 4.68 20.43
CA SER A 199 10.85 5.63 19.75
C SER A 199 10.30 7.06 19.64
N ASP A 200 11.11 8.04 20.05
CA ASP A 200 10.90 9.50 19.98
C ASP A 200 10.81 10.04 18.55
N GLU A 201 10.00 11.09 18.34
CA GLU A 201 9.81 11.82 17.08
C GLU A 201 11.15 12.24 16.47
N GLN A 202 12.05 12.73 17.32
CA GLN A 202 13.37 13.21 16.96
C GLN A 202 14.23 12.11 16.33
N ARG A 203 14.06 10.85 16.75
CA ARG A 203 14.82 9.73 16.19
C ARG A 203 14.39 9.45 14.74
N TYR A 204 13.09 9.46 14.46
CA TYR A 204 12.59 9.29 13.08
C TYR A 204 13.03 10.44 12.18
N ALA A 205 12.94 11.68 12.66
CA ALA A 205 13.41 12.83 11.91
C ALA A 205 14.93 12.72 11.60
N THR A 206 15.73 12.31 12.58
CA THR A 206 17.19 12.16 12.41
C THR A 206 17.53 11.07 11.39
N LEU A 207 16.92 9.90 11.49
CA LEU A 207 17.11 8.81 10.51
C LEU A 207 16.64 9.22 9.12
N ALA A 208 15.52 9.96 9.05
CA ALA A 208 15.03 10.57 7.83
C ALA A 208 16.08 11.47 7.18
N GLU A 209 16.62 12.41 7.95
CA GLU A 209 17.63 13.34 7.45
C GLU A 209 18.90 12.67 6.97
N GLN A 210 19.44 11.73 7.75
CA GLN A 210 20.67 11.01 7.41
C GLN A 210 20.53 10.28 6.07
N SER A 211 19.39 9.64 5.86
CA SER A 211 19.16 8.87 4.64
C SER A 211 18.91 9.75 3.41
N ILE A 212 18.17 10.87 3.55
CA ILE A 212 18.02 11.84 2.45
C ILE A 212 19.37 12.46 2.08
N ARG A 213 20.21 12.81 3.07
CA ARG A 213 21.56 13.35 2.80
C ARG A 213 22.49 12.35 2.12
N GLY A 214 22.25 11.05 2.30
CA GLY A 214 22.97 9.98 1.61
C GLY A 214 22.50 9.71 0.17
N MET A 215 21.46 10.40 -0.31
CA MET A 215 21.01 10.26 -1.70
C MET A 215 21.97 10.90 -2.69
N ASP A 216 22.12 10.24 -3.84
CA ASP A 216 22.71 10.83 -5.03
C ASP A 216 21.69 11.66 -5.84
N VAL A 217 22.21 12.38 -6.83
CA VAL A 217 21.42 13.21 -7.75
C VAL A 217 20.40 12.37 -8.53
N GLU A 218 20.71 11.11 -8.85
CA GLU A 218 19.82 10.23 -9.58
C GLU A 218 18.54 9.91 -8.78
N TYR A 219 18.66 9.77 -7.45
CA TYR A 219 17.48 9.63 -6.59
C TYR A 219 16.61 10.88 -6.57
N PHE A 220 17.21 12.07 -6.50
CA PHE A 220 16.46 13.34 -6.57
C PHE A 220 15.73 13.48 -7.91
N ASP A 221 16.38 13.13 -9.02
CA ASP A 221 15.76 13.17 -10.34
C ASP A 221 14.59 12.20 -10.46
N ARG A 222 14.70 10.99 -9.90
CA ARG A 222 13.58 10.03 -9.86
C ARG A 222 12.39 10.58 -9.07
N LEU A 223 12.63 11.25 -7.93
CA LEU A 223 11.55 11.88 -7.15
C LEU A 223 10.85 12.99 -7.96
N ARG A 224 11.61 13.87 -8.62
CA ARG A 224 11.04 14.92 -9.50
C ARG A 224 10.19 14.34 -10.61
N GLN A 225 10.68 13.28 -11.26
CA GLN A 225 9.95 12.59 -12.32
C GLN A 225 8.63 11.99 -11.79
N GLY A 226 8.65 11.40 -10.59
CA GLY A 226 7.45 10.89 -9.93
C GLY A 226 6.41 11.96 -9.64
N ILE A 227 6.84 13.13 -9.12
CA ILE A 227 5.95 14.27 -8.87
C ILE A 227 5.37 14.81 -10.18
N ALA A 228 6.22 15.06 -11.18
CA ALA A 228 5.79 15.60 -12.47
C ALA A 228 4.81 14.66 -13.20
N ALA A 229 4.96 13.34 -13.04
CA ALA A 229 4.06 12.34 -13.60
C ALA A 229 2.81 12.08 -12.74
N GLY A 230 2.74 12.59 -11.50
CA GLY A 230 1.68 12.26 -10.55
C GLY A 230 1.69 10.80 -10.10
N THR A 231 2.84 10.14 -10.12
CA THR A 231 3.00 8.70 -9.83
C THR A 231 3.86 8.41 -8.61
N LEU A 232 4.28 9.45 -7.88
CA LEU A 232 5.05 9.29 -6.65
C LEU A 232 4.18 8.68 -5.53
N LEU A 233 4.58 7.50 -5.07
CA LEU A 233 4.03 6.83 -3.91
C LEU A 233 5.03 6.90 -2.74
N LEU A 234 4.68 7.63 -1.69
CA LEU A 234 5.39 7.60 -0.42
C LEU A 234 4.80 6.52 0.46
N ILE A 235 5.65 5.63 0.95
CA ILE A 235 5.28 4.74 2.04
C ILE A 235 5.70 5.41 3.34
N LEU A 236 4.76 5.50 4.26
CA LEU A 236 4.95 6.20 5.53
C LEU A 236 4.74 5.26 6.74
N PRO A 237 5.24 5.66 7.92
CA PRO A 237 5.01 4.94 9.16
C PRO A 237 3.52 4.77 9.54
N GLU A 238 3.23 3.76 10.35
CA GLU A 238 1.87 3.45 10.82
C GLU A 238 1.30 4.56 11.73
N LEU A 239 2.11 5.15 12.60
CA LEU A 239 1.64 6.16 13.55
C LEU A 239 1.68 7.57 12.95
N ARG A 240 0.63 8.36 13.18
CA ARG A 240 0.51 9.72 12.63
C ARG A 240 1.67 10.63 13.03
N MET A 241 2.07 10.63 14.30
CA MET A 241 3.19 11.47 14.76
C MET A 241 4.48 11.15 14.02
N GLN A 242 4.78 9.86 13.84
CA GLN A 242 5.94 9.39 13.07
C GLN A 242 5.86 9.81 11.60
N ARG A 243 4.68 9.73 10.97
CA ARG A 243 4.49 10.23 9.60
C ARG A 243 4.81 11.70 9.47
N MET A 244 4.29 12.52 10.38
CA MET A 244 4.52 13.97 10.34
C MET A 244 5.99 14.31 10.54
N ALA A 245 6.67 13.62 11.46
CA ALA A 245 8.10 13.79 11.70
C ALA A 245 8.94 13.49 10.46
N VAL A 246 8.68 12.33 9.83
CA VAL A 246 9.38 11.87 8.64
C VAL A 246 9.11 12.78 7.44
N LEU A 247 7.85 13.18 7.22
CA LEU A 247 7.48 14.09 6.14
C LEU A 247 8.09 15.48 6.35
N GLY A 248 8.09 16.01 7.58
CA GLY A 248 8.68 17.31 7.89
C GLY A 248 10.20 17.32 7.70
N ALA A 249 10.88 16.27 8.15
CA ALA A 249 12.32 16.12 8.00
C ALA A 249 12.73 15.93 6.53
N ALA A 250 12.07 15.00 5.81
CA ALA A 250 12.34 14.74 4.41
C ALA A 250 12.01 15.95 3.54
N GLY A 251 10.83 16.54 3.72
CA GLY A 251 10.37 17.71 2.96
C GLY A 251 11.35 18.87 3.06
N ARG A 252 11.77 19.25 4.27
CA ARG A 252 12.74 20.36 4.48
C ARG A 252 14.04 20.18 3.69
N LEU A 253 14.58 18.96 3.66
CA LEU A 253 15.82 18.68 2.93
C LEU A 253 15.59 18.64 1.42
N LEU A 254 14.48 18.05 0.98
CA LEU A 254 14.15 17.86 -0.43
C LEU A 254 13.78 19.19 -1.12
N LEU A 255 13.25 20.17 -0.40
CA LEU A 255 13.08 21.54 -0.91
C LEU A 255 14.40 22.18 -1.35
N ASN A 256 15.52 21.77 -0.75
CA ASN A 256 16.85 22.27 -1.05
C ASN A 256 17.71 21.24 -1.82
N ALA A 257 17.08 20.27 -2.49
CA ALA A 257 17.79 19.21 -3.19
C ALA A 257 18.60 19.76 -4.38
N PRO A 258 19.82 19.23 -4.62
CA PRO A 258 20.60 19.56 -5.82
C PRO A 258 19.82 19.30 -7.11
N GLY A 259 19.78 20.28 -8.01
CA GLY A 259 19.04 20.20 -9.27
C GLY A 259 17.61 20.73 -9.23
N GLY A 260 17.17 21.30 -8.09
CA GLY A 260 15.88 21.99 -7.96
C GLY A 260 15.00 21.46 -6.84
N GLU A 261 13.98 22.24 -6.48
CA GLU A 261 13.06 21.93 -5.39
C GLU A 261 12.28 20.62 -5.62
N ILE A 262 12.16 19.80 -4.57
CA ILE A 262 11.30 18.61 -4.54
C ILE A 262 10.28 18.81 -3.41
N ASP A 263 9.07 19.22 -3.78
CA ASP A 263 7.98 19.48 -2.85
C ASP A 263 7.14 18.22 -2.62
N LEU A 264 7.24 17.64 -1.41
CA LEU A 264 6.41 16.53 -0.95
C LEU A 264 5.05 16.99 -0.36
N GLY A 265 4.66 18.24 -0.61
CA GLY A 265 3.41 18.83 -0.18
C GLY A 265 2.16 18.13 -0.73
N SER A 266 1.00 18.56 -0.23
CA SER A 266 -0.28 17.96 -0.61
C SER A 266 -0.56 18.16 -2.10
N GLY A 267 -1.01 17.08 -2.75
CA GLY A 267 -1.27 17.00 -4.19
C GLY A 267 -0.11 16.43 -5.01
N ASN A 268 1.10 16.32 -4.44
CA ASN A 268 2.30 15.92 -5.18
C ASN A 268 2.67 14.45 -5.03
N ALA A 269 2.17 13.78 -3.99
CA ALA A 269 2.46 12.37 -3.76
C ALA A 269 1.32 11.65 -3.05
N MET A 270 1.12 10.39 -3.43
CA MET A 270 0.24 9.47 -2.70
C MET A 270 0.93 8.99 -1.44
N HIS A 271 0.21 8.89 -0.32
CA HIS A 271 0.73 8.25 0.88
C HIS A 271 0.11 6.88 1.09
N LEU A 272 0.92 5.86 1.31
CA LEU A 272 0.50 4.53 1.74
C LEU A 272 1.05 4.25 3.13
N TYR A 273 0.20 3.79 4.05
CA TYR A 273 0.62 3.41 5.39
C TYR A 273 -0.31 2.33 5.94
N ARG A 274 0.22 1.54 6.89
CA ARG A 274 -0.60 0.59 7.64
C ARG A 274 -1.64 1.35 8.46
N HIS A 275 -2.87 0.87 8.44
CA HIS A 275 -3.99 1.47 9.14
C HIS A 275 -4.53 0.49 10.18
N ARG A 276 -4.40 0.86 11.46
CA ARG A 276 -5.07 0.14 12.56
C ARG A 276 -6.32 0.92 12.96
N PRO A 277 -7.52 0.34 12.78
CA PRO A 277 -8.77 0.96 13.20
C PRO A 277 -8.85 1.20 14.72
N ASP A 278 -8.05 0.49 15.53
CA ASP A 278 -8.15 0.49 16.98
C ASP A 278 -6.78 0.66 17.67
N ARG A 279 -6.32 1.91 17.75
CA ARG A 279 -5.69 2.43 18.96
C ARG A 279 -6.27 3.81 19.18
N ARG A 280 -7.29 3.89 20.06
CA ARG A 280 -7.59 5.17 20.71
C ARG A 280 -6.27 5.67 21.28
N ALA A 281 -5.86 6.86 20.84
CA ALA A 281 -4.81 7.62 21.48
C ALA A 281 -5.12 7.81 22.97
#